data_AF-A0A9E2MUQ7-F1
#
_entry.id   AF-A0A9E2MUQ7-F1
#
_cell.length_a   1.000
_cell.length_b   1.000
_cell.length_c   1.000
_cell.angle_alpha   90.00
_cell.angle_beta   90.00
_cell.angle_gamma   90.00
#
_symmetry.space_group_name_H-M   'P 1'
#
loop_
_entity.id
_entity.type
_entity.pdbx_description
1 polymer ?
#
loop_
_entity_poly.entity_id
_entity_poly.type
_entity_poly.pdbx_seq_one_letter_code
_entity_poly.pdbx_strand_id
1 'polypeptide(L)' 'AEYRALEYTPAGDGVEWASASAGVGGEVTAAQPYRVGSQDCRQYTHSVSSGGVKQTARGTACRNPDGSWTPLT' A
#
# COMPACT_ATOMS: atom_id res chain seq x y z
N ALA A 1 -1.71 5.91 -4.23
CA ALA A 1 -2.61 5.16 -3.32
C ALA A 1 -1.85 4.55 -2.15
N GLU A 2 -0.66 3.98 -2.37
CA GLU A 2 0.12 3.30 -1.34
C GLU A 2 0.42 4.17 -0.11
N TYR A 3 0.94 5.39 -0.30
CA TYR A 3 1.18 6.30 0.83
C TYR A 3 -0.09 6.58 1.66
N ARG A 4 -1.25 6.79 1.01
CA ARG A 4 -2.51 7.04 1.71
C ARG A 4 -2.97 5.79 2.48
N ALA A 5 -2.78 4.60 1.90
CA ALA A 5 -3.10 3.34 2.56
C ALA A 5 -2.20 3.08 3.77
N LEU A 6 -0.93 3.48 3.70
CA LEU A 6 0.01 3.30 4.78
C LEU A 6 -0.21 4.30 5.92
N GLU A 7 -0.50 5.56 5.60
CA GLU A 7 -0.56 6.66 6.58
C GLU A 7 -1.95 6.85 7.19
N TYR A 8 -3.04 6.74 6.40
CA TYR A 8 -4.35 7.25 6.81
C TYR A 8 -5.46 6.21 6.87
N THR A 9 -5.27 5.00 6.35
CA THR A 9 -6.31 3.97 6.43
C THR A 9 -6.07 3.01 7.59
N PRO A 10 -7.14 2.64 8.32
CA PRO A 10 -7.09 1.50 9.25
C PRO A 10 -6.65 0.22 8.55
N ALA A 11 -6.25 -0.77 9.35
CA ALA A 11 -5.83 -2.05 8.78
C ALA A 11 -7.02 -2.78 8.16
N GLY A 12 -6.81 -3.32 6.96
CA GLY A 12 -7.85 -4.01 6.19
C GLY A 12 -8.70 -3.09 5.32
N ASP A 13 -8.63 -1.77 5.51
CA ASP A 13 -9.29 -0.80 4.64
C ASP A 13 -8.44 -0.52 3.39
N GLY A 14 -9.10 -0.56 2.23
CA GLY A 14 -8.49 -0.35 0.93
C GLY A 14 -8.58 1.09 0.46
N VAL A 15 -7.52 1.56 -0.20
CA VAL A 15 -7.50 2.81 -0.97
C VAL A 15 -7.54 2.48 -2.44
N GLU A 16 -8.70 2.74 -3.06
CA GLU A 16 -8.87 2.62 -4.50
C GLU A 16 -8.22 3.78 -5.24
N TRP A 17 -7.78 3.50 -6.46
CA TRP A 17 -7.30 4.50 -7.41
C TRP A 17 -7.58 4.05 -8.83
N ALA A 18 -7.75 5.04 -9.71
CA ALA A 18 -7.90 4.82 -11.13
C ALA A 18 -6.94 5.75 -11.87
N SER A 19 -6.31 5.25 -12.92
CA SER A 19 -5.57 6.07 -13.87
C SER A 19 -6.55 6.79 -14.79
N ALA A 20 -6.21 8.02 -15.19
CA ALA A 20 -6.95 8.76 -16.21
C ALA A 20 -6.81 8.12 -17.62
N SER A 21 -5.83 7.24 -17.80
CA SER A 21 -5.58 6.48 -19.03
C SER A 21 -6.31 5.15 -19.02
N ALA A 22 -6.81 4.74 -20.18
CA ALA A 22 -7.59 3.53 -20.48
C ALA A 22 -7.54 2.39 -19.43
N GLY A 23 -8.56 2.33 -18.57
CA GLY A 23 -8.98 1.12 -17.86
C GLY A 23 -7.99 0.54 -16.85
N VAL A 24 -6.98 1.30 -16.43
CA VAL A 24 -6.05 0.89 -15.37
C VAL A 24 -6.53 1.43 -14.03
N GLY A 25 -6.73 0.55 -13.07
CA GLY A 25 -7.08 0.94 -11.71
C GLY A 25 -6.56 -0.06 -10.70
N GLY A 26 -6.92 0.14 -9.45
CA GLY A 26 -6.47 -0.75 -8.41
C GLY A 26 -6.87 -0.32 -7.02
N GLU A 27 -6.40 -1.09 -6.07
CA GLU A 27 -6.67 -0.93 -4.66
C GLU A 27 -5.40 -1.26 -3.88
N VAL A 28 -5.13 -0.47 -2.84
CA VAL A 28 -4.05 -0.77 -1.89
C VAL A 28 -4.63 -0.94 -0.49
N THR A 29 -4.43 -2.11 0.09
CA THR A 29 -4.89 -2.42 1.45
C THR A 29 -3.68 -2.61 2.36
N ALA A 30 -3.62 -1.86 3.46
CA ALA A 30 -2.55 -1.99 4.44
C ALA A 30 -2.98 -2.89 5.61
N ALA A 31 -2.07 -3.71 6.13
CA ALA A 31 -2.29 -4.57 7.28
C ALA A 31 -2.14 -3.80 8.61
N GLN A 32 -2.22 -4.49 9.75
CA GLN A 32 -1.91 -3.89 11.05
C GLN A 32 -0.42 -3.49 11.09
N PRO A 33 -0.08 -2.30 11.62
CA PRO A 33 1.31 -1.92 11.83
C PRO A 33 1.95 -2.83 12.89
N TYR A 34 3.25 -3.09 12.75
CA TYR A 34 4.05 -3.91 13.65
C TYR A 34 5.45 -3.33 13.80
N ARG A 35 6.12 -3.59 14.92
CA ARG A 35 7.45 -3.03 15.22
C ARG A 35 8.56 -4.01 14.81
N VAL A 36 9.57 -3.51 14.09
CA VAL A 36 10.83 -4.20 13.81
C VAL A 36 11.97 -3.39 14.40
N GLY A 37 12.52 -3.85 15.53
CA GLY A 37 13.48 -3.05 16.30
C GLY A 37 12.85 -1.76 16.80
N SER A 38 13.37 -0.61 16.35
CA SER A 38 12.81 0.72 16.66
C SER A 38 11.85 1.26 15.60
N GLN A 39 11.70 0.59 14.44
CA GLN A 39 10.91 1.08 13.31
C GLN A 39 9.51 0.47 13.28
N ASP A 40 8.49 1.29 13.02
CA ASP A 40 7.12 0.84 12.78
C ASP A 40 6.96 0.48 11.31
N CYS A 41 6.71 -0.80 11.02
CA CYS A 41 6.52 -1.33 9.68
C CYS A 41 5.08 -1.74 9.44
N ARG A 42 4.69 -1.77 8.17
CA ARG A 42 3.33 -2.10 7.76
C ARG A 42 3.38 -2.85 6.44
N GLN A 43 2.78 -4.04 6.43
CA GLN A 43 2.58 -4.79 5.20
C GLN A 43 1.43 -4.18 4.41
N TYR A 44 1.48 -4.27 3.09
CA TYR A 44 0.41 -3.85 2.22
C TYR A 44 0.29 -4.78 1.01
N THR A 45 -0.93 -4.87 0.49
CA THR A 45 -1.25 -5.57 -0.75
C THR A 45 -1.72 -4.55 -1.76
N HIS A 46 -1.10 -4.51 -2.93
CA HIS A 46 -1.48 -3.65 -4.04
C HIS A 46 -2.05 -4.51 -5.16
N SER A 47 -3.34 -4.38 -5.41
CA SER A 47 -4.01 -4.99 -6.55
C SER A 47 -4.12 -3.97 -7.68
N VAL A 48 -3.68 -4.34 -8.88
CA VAL A 48 -3.78 -3.53 -10.10
C VAL A 48 -4.62 -4.31 -11.11
N SER A 49 -5.66 -3.69 -11.65
CA SER A 49 -6.43 -4.19 -12.77
C SER A 49 -6.10 -3.38 -14.03
N SER A 50 -5.77 -4.08 -15.11
CA SER A 50 -5.51 -3.47 -16.42
C SER A 50 -6.01 -4.41 -17.52
N GLY A 51 -6.89 -3.92 -18.39
CA GLY A 51 -7.39 -4.69 -19.54
C GLY A 51 -8.06 -6.02 -19.17
N GLY A 52 -8.75 -6.08 -18.02
CA GLY A 52 -9.40 -7.30 -17.51
C GLY A 52 -8.45 -8.27 -16.78
N VAL A 53 -7.15 -8.00 -16.75
CA VAL A 53 -6.17 -8.77 -15.98
C VAL A 53 -5.97 -8.11 -14.62
N LYS A 54 -6.13 -8.88 -13.54
CA LYS A 54 -5.81 -8.44 -12.17
C LYS A 54 -4.44 -9.01 -11.75
N GLN A 55 -3.54 -8.14 -11.35
CA GLN A 55 -2.25 -8.49 -10.76
C GLN A 55 -2.22 -8.01 -9.32
N THR A 56 -1.63 -8.78 -8.42
CA THR A 56 -1.51 -8.43 -7.01
C THR A 56 -0.06 -8.54 -6.57
N ALA A 57 0.48 -7.44 -6.05
CA ALA A 57 1.77 -7.37 -5.41
C ALA A 57 1.59 -7.23 -3.89
N ARG A 58 2.54 -7.75 -3.12
CA ARG A 58 2.61 -7.55 -1.67
C ARG A 58 3.94 -6.91 -1.36
N GLY A 59 3.92 -5.95 -0.45
CA GLY A 59 5.10 -5.24 -0.01
C GLY A 59 5.05 -4.99 1.50
N THR A 60 6.19 -4.58 2.02
CA THR A 60 6.29 -4.03 3.38
C THR A 60 6.86 -2.63 3.26
N ALA A 61 6.36 -1.68 4.03
CA ALA A 61 6.99 -0.38 4.18
C ALA A 61 7.26 -0.10 5.65
N CYS A 62 8.41 0.49 5.97
CA CYS A 62 8.73 0.94 7.32
C CYS A 62 8.70 2.46 7.41
N ARG A 63 8.18 2.96 8.52
CA ARG A 63 8.05 4.38 8.80
C ARG A 63 9.36 4.91 9.36
N ASN A 64 9.86 5.94 8.71
CA ASN A 64 11.07 6.65 9.09
C ASN A 64 10.76 7.70 10.16
N PRO A 65 11.77 8.14 10.94
CA PRO A 65 11.61 9.19 11.94
C PRO A 65 11.14 10.53 11.38
N ASP A 66 11.40 10.80 10.09
CA ASP A 66 10.93 12.00 9.37
C ASP A 66 9.47 11.89 8.91
N GLY A 67 8.80 10.78 9.19
CA GLY A 67 7.41 10.50 8.85
C GLY A 67 7.22 9.87 7.47
N SER A 68 8.28 9.72 6.66
CA SER A 68 8.20 9.04 5.36
C SER A 68 8.07 7.53 5.51
N TRP A 69 7.57 6.87 4.47
CA TRP A 69 7.49 5.40 4.40
C TRP A 69 8.49 4.88 3.36
N THR A 70 9.36 3.97 3.75
CA THR A 70 10.30 3.29 2.86
C THR A 70 9.85 1.86 2.58
N PRO A 71 9.53 1.51 1.33
CA PRO A 71 9.30 0.12 0.94
C PRO A 71 10.54 -0.73 1.16
N LEU A 72 10.37 -1.91 1.76
CA LEU A 72 11.35 -2.98 1.82
C LEU A 72 11.07 -3.91 0.65
N THR A 73 11.88 -3.81 -0.40
CA THR A 73 11.85 -4.68 -1.58
C THR A 73 12.64 -5.97 -1.35
#